data_AF-A0A0Q4P1H6-F1
#
_entry.id   AF-A0A0Q4P1H6-F1
#
_cell.length_a   1.000
_cell.length_b   1.000
_cell.length_c   1.000
_cell.angle_alpha   90.00
_cell.angle_beta   90.00
_cell.angle_gamma   90.00
#
_symmetry.space_group_name_H-M   'P 1'
#
loop_
_entity.id
_entity.type
_entity.pdbx_description
1 polymer ?
#
loop_
_entity_poly.entity_id
_entity_poly.type
_entity_poly.pdbx_seq_one_letter_code
_entity_poly.pdbx_strand_id
1 'polypeptide(L)'
;MKPAVVLALASLVVFAVPAYAAPKFSFGTDGGEYTNDGECDDPRFEGKGMTTTPLLSDDILNDATDCGEAYASGTISLRGVSEDGVPEFGDNKGEYAKDGECDDMRFKGAGMTSTPLIEDDIMHDASDCKAAFEAGTIQLVLK
;
A
#
# COMPACT_ATOMS: atom_id res chain seq x y z
N MET A 1 -46.15 -38.65 -40.25
CA MET A 1 -45.20 -37.51 -40.39
C MET A 1 -45.11 -36.83 -39.03
N LYS A 2 -43.92 -36.78 -38.40
CA LYS A 2 -43.71 -36.28 -37.02
C LYS A 2 -43.32 -34.79 -37.04
N PRO A 3 -43.80 -33.95 -36.11
CA PRO A 3 -43.24 -32.61 -35.93
C PRO A 3 -41.96 -32.70 -35.07
N ALA A 4 -40.91 -32.03 -35.52
CA ALA A 4 -39.64 -31.92 -34.83
C ALA A 4 -39.73 -30.84 -33.73
N VAL A 5 -39.30 -31.19 -32.52
CA VAL A 5 -39.11 -30.25 -31.41
C VAL A 5 -37.74 -29.61 -31.58
N VAL A 6 -37.69 -28.28 -31.71
CA VAL A 6 -36.45 -27.51 -31.76
C VAL A 6 -36.06 -27.12 -30.33
N LEU A 7 -34.98 -27.68 -29.82
CA LEU A 7 -34.40 -27.34 -28.53
C LEU A 7 -33.44 -26.16 -28.71
N ALA A 8 -33.82 -24.98 -28.22
CA ALA A 8 -32.93 -23.81 -28.19
C ALA A 8 -32.00 -23.92 -26.98
N LEU A 9 -30.71 -24.17 -27.23
CA LEU A 9 -29.65 -24.11 -26.22
C LEU A 9 -29.25 -22.64 -26.01
N ALA A 10 -29.59 -22.08 -24.85
CA ALA A 10 -29.08 -20.79 -24.42
C ALA A 10 -27.65 -20.99 -23.87
N SER A 11 -26.64 -20.55 -24.63
CA SER A 11 -25.24 -20.54 -24.18
C SER A 11 -25.03 -19.40 -23.18
N LEU A 12 -24.82 -19.75 -21.91
CA LEU A 12 -24.40 -18.81 -20.87
C LEU A 12 -22.90 -18.52 -21.04
N VAL A 13 -22.56 -17.34 -21.53
CA VAL A 13 -21.17 -16.87 -21.60
C VAL A 13 -20.78 -16.37 -20.22
N VAL A 14 -19.97 -17.15 -19.50
CA VAL A 14 -19.35 -16.73 -18.24
C VAL A 14 -18.14 -15.88 -18.59
N PHE A 15 -18.25 -14.56 -18.42
CA PHE A 15 -17.09 -13.68 -18.47
C PHE A 15 -16.26 -13.92 -17.21
N ALA A 16 -15.11 -14.58 -17.38
CA ALA A 16 -14.10 -14.65 -16.34
C ALA A 16 -13.55 -13.24 -16.14
N VAL A 17 -13.95 -12.58 -15.06
CA VAL A 17 -13.28 -11.37 -14.58
C VAL A 17 -11.84 -11.78 -14.24
N PRO A 18 -10.81 -11.12 -14.78
CA PRO A 18 -9.45 -11.42 -14.37
C PRO A 18 -9.36 -11.16 -12.87
N ALA A 19 -8.96 -12.18 -12.11
CA ALA A 19 -8.54 -11.98 -10.73
C ALA A 19 -7.27 -11.13 -10.80
N TYR A 20 -7.42 -9.82 -10.64
CA TYR A 20 -6.28 -8.95 -10.37
C TYR A 20 -5.60 -9.51 -9.14
N ALA A 21 -4.38 -10.02 -9.32
CA ALA A 21 -3.59 -10.49 -8.20
C ALA A 21 -3.35 -9.25 -7.34
N ALA A 22 -3.94 -9.23 -6.14
CA ALA A 22 -3.63 -8.24 -5.13
C ALA A 22 -2.10 -8.06 -5.08
N PRO A 23 -1.59 -6.82 -4.94
CA PRO A 23 -0.16 -6.58 -4.89
C PRO A 23 0.49 -7.58 -3.94
N LYS A 24 1.53 -8.28 -4.41
CA LYS A 24 2.28 -9.23 -3.57
C LYS A 24 3.18 -8.44 -2.63
N PHE A 25 2.58 -7.80 -1.64
CA PHE A 25 3.28 -7.15 -0.55
C PHE A 25 3.49 -8.13 0.63
N SER A 26 4.38 -7.77 1.54
CA SER A 26 4.72 -8.48 2.76
C SER A 26 4.34 -7.62 3.96
N PHE A 27 3.77 -8.26 4.98
CA PHE A 27 3.60 -7.65 6.31
C PHE A 27 4.94 -7.60 7.08
N GLY A 28 5.94 -8.40 6.67
CA GLY A 28 7.27 -8.36 7.26
C GLY A 28 7.45 -9.39 8.38
N THR A 29 8.03 -8.95 9.50
CA THR A 29 8.25 -9.74 10.73
C THR A 29 7.63 -9.05 11.94
N ASP A 30 7.70 -9.70 13.10
CA ASP A 30 7.36 -9.10 14.39
C ASP A 30 8.66 -8.69 15.10
N GLY A 31 9.14 -7.49 14.79
CA GLY A 31 10.47 -7.03 15.18
C GLY A 31 10.47 -5.60 15.67
N GLY A 32 10.22 -5.38 16.95
CA GLY A 32 10.21 -4.04 17.52
C GLY A 32 9.69 -4.02 18.95
N GLU A 33 9.55 -2.82 19.51
CA GLU A 33 8.90 -2.63 20.81
C GLU A 33 7.38 -2.68 20.71
N TYR A 34 6.82 -2.30 19.55
CA TYR A 34 5.38 -2.13 19.33
C TYR A 34 4.72 -3.34 18.64
N THR A 35 5.47 -4.38 18.29
CA THR A 35 4.85 -5.57 17.67
C THR A 35 4.06 -6.43 18.66
N ASN A 36 2.99 -7.08 18.19
CA ASN A 36 2.14 -7.99 18.96
C ASN A 36 1.44 -7.31 20.15
N ASP A 37 1.05 -6.05 20.00
CA ASP A 37 0.31 -5.29 21.00
C ASP A 37 -1.19 -5.17 20.70
N GLY A 38 -1.62 -5.68 19.54
CA GLY A 38 -3.00 -5.72 19.08
C GLY A 38 -3.41 -4.53 18.20
N GLU A 39 -2.47 -3.67 17.83
CA GLU A 39 -2.64 -2.57 16.88
C GLU A 39 -1.61 -2.70 15.75
N CYS A 40 -1.90 -2.17 14.56
CA CYS A 40 -0.92 -2.14 13.47
C CYS A 40 -0.09 -0.86 13.52
N ASP A 41 1.23 -0.97 13.62
CA ASP A 41 2.15 0.17 13.66
C ASP A 41 2.79 0.51 12.31
N ASP A 42 2.57 -0.30 11.27
CA ASP A 42 3.23 -0.12 9.98
C ASP A 42 2.62 1.06 9.19
N PRO A 43 3.36 2.17 8.95
CA PRO A 43 2.84 3.38 8.32
C PRO A 43 2.42 3.21 6.86
N ARG A 44 2.75 2.07 6.24
CA ARG A 44 2.29 1.76 4.88
C ARG A 44 0.79 1.48 4.85
N PHE A 45 0.15 1.28 6.00
CA PHE A 45 -1.27 1.03 6.11
C PHE A 45 -2.05 2.23 6.68
N GLU A 46 -3.36 2.15 6.55
CA GLU A 46 -4.30 3.10 7.13
C GLU A 46 -5.61 2.40 7.49
N GLY A 47 -6.31 2.90 8.50
CA GLY A 47 -7.62 2.39 8.89
C GLY A 47 -7.81 2.30 10.39
N LYS A 48 -8.88 1.59 10.80
CA LYS A 48 -9.32 1.49 12.20
C LYS A 48 -8.50 0.53 13.05
N GLY A 49 -7.73 -0.36 12.42
CA GLY A 49 -6.83 -1.28 13.10
C GLY A 49 -5.41 -0.74 13.28
N MET A 50 -5.15 0.51 12.91
CA MET A 50 -3.87 1.16 13.16
C MET A 50 -3.75 1.57 14.63
N THR A 51 -2.50 1.63 15.10
CA THR A 51 -2.15 2.30 16.34
C THR A 51 -2.70 3.73 16.41
N THR A 52 -2.86 4.23 17.64
CA THR A 52 -3.20 5.64 17.89
C THR A 52 -1.98 6.47 18.30
N THR A 53 -0.80 5.86 18.41
CA THR A 53 0.46 6.57 18.63
C THR A 53 1.06 7.04 17.30
N PRO A 54 2.02 7.98 17.33
CA PRO A 54 2.70 8.42 16.10
C PRO A 54 3.34 7.24 15.37
N LEU A 55 3.16 7.18 14.05
CA LEU A 55 3.76 6.14 13.23
C LEU A 55 5.24 6.45 12.96
N LEU A 56 6.09 5.44 13.05
CA LEU A 56 7.53 5.59 12.85
C LEU A 56 7.97 4.85 11.59
N SER A 57 8.94 5.41 10.86
CA SER A 57 9.54 4.73 9.71
C SER A 57 10.23 3.41 10.09
N ASP A 58 10.66 3.29 11.34
CA ASP A 58 11.29 2.08 11.86
C ASP A 58 10.30 0.92 12.06
N ASP A 59 8.99 1.18 12.10
CA ASP A 59 7.96 0.14 12.25
C ASP A 59 7.53 -0.48 10.92
N ILE A 60 8.05 0.05 9.80
CA ILE A 60 7.83 -0.52 8.47
C ILE A 60 8.33 -1.97 8.43
N LEU A 61 7.44 -2.91 8.07
CA LEU A 61 7.69 -4.35 7.99
C LEU A 61 8.00 -5.03 9.34
N ASN A 62 7.67 -4.40 10.46
CA ASN A 62 8.07 -4.87 11.79
C ASN A 62 6.92 -5.25 12.72
N ASP A 63 5.69 -5.14 12.25
CA ASP A 63 4.52 -5.58 12.99
C ASP A 63 3.59 -6.46 12.13
N ALA A 64 4.10 -7.64 11.78
CA ALA A 64 3.47 -8.46 10.76
C ALA A 64 2.18 -9.14 11.24
N THR A 65 2.14 -9.58 12.50
CA THR A 65 0.99 -10.30 13.06
C THR A 65 -0.22 -9.37 13.16
N ASP A 66 -0.10 -8.22 13.81
CA ASP A 66 -1.26 -7.33 14.05
C ASP A 66 -1.71 -6.65 12.76
N CYS A 67 -0.79 -6.13 11.93
CA CYS A 67 -1.14 -5.62 10.61
C CYS A 67 -1.74 -6.70 9.70
N GLY A 68 -1.26 -7.94 9.77
CA GLY A 68 -1.81 -9.06 9.01
C GLY A 68 -3.25 -9.39 9.41
N GLU A 69 -3.53 -9.46 10.70
CA GLU A 69 -4.87 -9.71 11.24
C GLU A 69 -5.83 -8.56 10.94
N ALA A 70 -5.39 -7.32 11.14
CA ALA A 70 -6.15 -6.12 10.82
C ALA A 70 -6.49 -6.05 9.32
N TYR A 71 -5.53 -6.35 8.44
CA TYR A 71 -5.77 -6.36 6.99
C TYR A 71 -6.75 -7.48 6.61
N ALA A 72 -6.58 -8.69 7.16
CA ALA A 72 -7.46 -9.82 6.89
C ALA A 72 -8.91 -9.58 7.38
N SER A 73 -9.07 -8.83 8.47
CA SER A 73 -10.38 -8.41 8.99
C SER A 73 -10.99 -7.22 8.24
N GLY A 74 -10.23 -6.58 7.35
CA GLY A 74 -10.64 -5.42 6.57
C GLY A 74 -10.73 -4.13 7.39
N THR A 75 -10.06 -4.06 8.54
CA THR A 75 -10.01 -2.84 9.37
C THR A 75 -8.92 -1.88 8.92
N ILE A 76 -7.91 -2.36 8.19
CA ILE A 76 -6.88 -1.55 7.53
C ILE A 76 -6.75 -1.89 6.04
N SER A 77 -6.16 -0.98 5.28
CA SER A 77 -5.80 -1.14 3.87
C SER A 77 -4.43 -0.52 3.60
N LEU A 78 -3.78 -0.94 2.51
CA LEU A 78 -2.52 -0.33 2.07
C LEU A 78 -2.78 1.12 1.63
N ARG A 79 -2.04 2.07 2.20
CA ARG A 79 -2.25 3.51 1.98
C ARG A 79 -1.74 3.93 0.61
N GLY A 80 -2.62 4.56 -0.17
CA GLY A 80 -2.24 5.26 -1.40
C GLY A 80 -1.50 4.36 -2.39
N VAL A 81 -2.00 3.14 -2.60
CA VAL A 81 -1.54 2.22 -3.65
C VAL A 81 -2.76 1.71 -4.39
N SER A 82 -2.78 1.91 -5.71
CA SER A 82 -3.84 1.39 -6.57
C SER A 82 -3.86 -0.14 -6.60
N GLU A 83 -4.96 -0.73 -7.08
CA GLU A 83 -5.09 -2.19 -7.24
C GLU A 83 -3.99 -2.80 -8.13
N ASP A 84 -3.49 -2.01 -9.09
CA ASP A 84 -2.39 -2.38 -10.00
C ASP A 84 -1.00 -2.25 -9.36
N GLY A 85 -0.92 -1.86 -8.07
CA GLY A 85 0.33 -1.69 -7.33
C GLY A 85 1.08 -0.40 -7.66
N VAL A 86 0.43 0.54 -8.35
CA VAL A 86 1.02 1.86 -8.63
C VAL A 86 0.83 2.75 -7.40
N PRO A 87 1.91 3.36 -6.86
CA PRO A 87 1.80 4.30 -5.75
C PRO A 87 1.06 5.57 -6.16
N GLU A 88 0.15 6.02 -5.31
CA GLU A 88 -0.38 7.38 -5.33
C GLU A 88 0.59 8.30 -4.59
N PHE A 89 1.11 9.30 -5.28
CA PHE A 89 2.10 10.24 -4.75
C PHE A 89 1.47 11.39 -3.95
N GLY A 90 0.19 11.68 -4.16
CA GLY A 90 -0.55 12.70 -3.43
C GLY A 90 -0.31 14.13 -3.92
N ASP A 91 -0.08 15.08 -2.99
CA ASP A 91 0.11 16.50 -3.28
C ASP A 91 1.50 17.01 -2.85
N ASN A 92 1.71 18.34 -2.89
CA ASN A 92 2.98 18.97 -2.49
C ASN A 92 2.72 19.99 -1.38
N LYS A 93 2.40 19.50 -0.19
CA LYS A 93 2.12 20.32 0.99
C LYS A 93 3.09 19.97 2.10
N GLY A 94 3.28 20.88 3.04
CA GLY A 94 4.26 20.68 4.12
C GLY A 94 5.54 21.46 3.85
N GLU A 95 6.45 21.40 4.82
CA GLU A 95 7.71 22.14 4.81
C GLU A 95 8.76 21.52 3.88
N TYR A 96 8.72 20.18 3.75
CA TYR A 96 9.70 19.40 2.99
C TYR A 96 9.27 19.12 1.54
N ALA A 97 8.02 19.44 1.17
CA ALA A 97 7.56 19.26 -0.20
C ALA A 97 8.34 20.10 -1.22
N LYS A 98 8.72 19.49 -2.34
CA LYS A 98 9.46 20.14 -3.46
C LYS A 98 10.85 20.66 -3.08
N ASP A 99 11.54 20.00 -2.16
CA ASP A 99 12.89 20.38 -1.76
C ASP A 99 14.00 19.65 -2.54
N GLY A 100 13.63 18.71 -3.41
CA GLY A 100 14.50 17.94 -4.28
C GLY A 100 14.80 16.53 -3.79
N GLU A 101 14.26 16.13 -2.65
CA GLU A 101 14.36 14.78 -2.07
C GLU A 101 12.95 14.23 -1.82
N CYS A 102 12.80 12.91 -1.63
CA CYS A 102 11.52 12.30 -1.28
C CYS A 102 11.39 12.12 0.24
N ASP A 103 10.36 12.70 0.85
CA ASP A 103 10.10 12.61 2.31
C ASP A 103 9.00 11.60 2.68
N ASP A 104 8.44 10.88 1.71
CA ASP A 104 7.39 9.90 1.96
C ASP A 104 7.96 8.55 2.44
N MET A 105 7.77 8.23 3.72
CA MET A 105 8.33 7.03 4.35
C MET A 105 7.87 5.71 3.75
N ARG A 106 6.80 5.70 2.93
CA ARG A 106 6.38 4.48 2.23
C ARG A 106 7.41 4.04 1.19
N PHE A 107 8.37 4.90 0.83
CA PHE A 107 9.42 4.63 -0.14
C PHE A 107 10.78 4.38 0.53
N LYS A 108 11.68 3.75 -0.21
CA LYS A 108 13.09 3.57 0.14
C LYS A 108 13.98 3.76 -1.07
N GLY A 109 15.20 4.25 -0.86
CA GLY A 109 16.23 4.31 -1.90
C GLY A 109 17.08 5.57 -1.85
N ALA A 110 17.89 5.76 -2.89
CA ALA A 110 18.88 6.84 -2.98
C ALA A 110 18.28 8.22 -3.25
N GLY A 111 17.00 8.30 -3.65
CA GLY A 111 16.28 9.57 -3.81
C GLY A 111 15.46 9.98 -2.60
N MET A 112 15.57 9.27 -1.47
CA MET A 112 14.95 9.67 -0.22
C MET A 112 15.74 10.81 0.44
N THR A 113 15.03 11.60 1.23
CA THR A 113 15.63 12.55 2.16
C THR A 113 16.63 11.88 3.11
N SER A 114 17.56 12.70 3.62
CA SER A 114 18.49 12.29 4.68
C SER A 114 18.06 12.69 6.09
N THR A 115 16.96 13.46 6.20
CA THR A 115 16.36 13.84 7.47
C THR A 115 15.46 12.72 8.02
N PRO A 116 15.08 12.76 9.30
CA PRO A 116 14.10 11.84 9.84
C PRO A 116 12.77 11.95 9.10
N LEU A 117 12.25 10.81 8.66
CA LEU A 117 10.94 10.70 8.01
C LEU A 117 9.83 10.81 9.07
N ILE A 118 8.74 11.51 8.75
CA ILE A 118 7.60 11.73 9.65
C ILE A 118 6.27 11.40 8.97
N GLU A 119 5.27 10.98 9.75
CA GLU A 119 3.99 10.50 9.21
C GLU A 119 3.22 11.56 8.41
N ASP A 120 3.41 12.83 8.77
CA ASP A 120 2.75 13.98 8.14
C ASP A 120 3.21 14.22 6.70
N ASP A 121 4.36 13.66 6.27
CA ASP A 121 4.88 13.82 4.91
C ASP A 121 4.40 12.72 3.95
N ILE A 122 3.70 11.70 4.47
CA ILE A 122 3.12 10.64 3.65
C ILE A 122 2.14 11.25 2.64
N MET A 123 2.38 11.03 1.35
CA MET A 123 1.59 11.58 0.22
C MET A 123 1.61 13.12 0.10
N HIS A 124 2.60 13.78 0.70
CA HIS A 124 2.67 15.22 0.74
C HIS A 124 3.90 15.81 0.02
N ASP A 125 4.76 14.96 -0.51
CA ASP A 125 5.88 15.33 -1.38
C ASP A 125 5.81 14.66 -2.77
N ALA A 126 4.69 14.88 -3.46
CA ALA A 126 4.36 14.14 -4.66
C ALA A 126 5.32 14.37 -5.83
N SER A 127 5.83 15.59 -6.00
CA SER A 127 6.66 15.93 -7.14
C SER A 127 8.01 15.23 -7.10
N ASP A 128 8.66 15.21 -5.95
CA ASP A 128 10.02 14.67 -5.82
C ASP A 128 9.99 13.16 -5.67
N CYS A 129 9.09 12.62 -4.84
CA CYS A 129 8.87 11.16 -4.78
C CYS A 129 8.49 10.56 -6.14
N LYS A 130 7.63 11.23 -6.93
CA LYS A 130 7.32 10.75 -8.29
C LYS A 130 8.54 10.79 -9.20
N ALA A 131 9.28 11.88 -9.23
CA ALA A 131 10.47 12.01 -10.07
C ALA A 131 11.53 10.96 -9.71
N ALA A 132 11.77 10.73 -8.43
CA ALA A 132 12.69 9.72 -7.92
C ALA A 132 12.21 8.30 -8.26
N PHE A 133 10.91 8.02 -8.14
CA PHE A 133 10.34 6.71 -8.50
C PHE A 133 10.46 6.43 -10.00
N GLU A 134 10.15 7.41 -10.86
CA GLU A 134 10.31 7.31 -12.31
C GLU A 134 11.79 7.18 -12.74
N ALA A 135 12.70 7.82 -12.00
CA ALA A 135 14.15 7.66 -12.18
C ALA A 135 14.68 6.32 -11.67
N GLY A 136 13.86 5.54 -10.94
CA GLY A 136 14.25 4.27 -10.32
C GLY A 136 15.22 4.43 -9.16
N THR A 137 15.35 5.63 -8.58
CA THR A 137 16.22 5.88 -7.42
C THR A 137 15.54 5.54 -6.10
N ILE A 138 14.21 5.51 -6.07
CA ILE A 138 13.41 4.98 -4.95
C ILE A 138 12.43 3.90 -5.42
N GLN A 139 11.96 3.12 -4.46
CA GLN A 139 10.96 2.06 -4.65
C GLN A 139 9.98 2.08 -3.49
N LEU A 140 8.70 1.79 -3.78
CA LEU A 140 7.71 1.59 -2.74
C LEU A 140 8.06 0.34 -1.91
N VAL A 141 7.99 0.45 -0.59
CA VAL A 141 8.31 -0.64 0.34
C VAL A 141 7.16 -1.64 0.38
N LEU A 142 7.14 -2.58 -0.55
CA LEU A 142 6.17 -3.68 -0.54
C LEU A 142 6.73 -4.96 0.07
N LYS A 143 8.04 -5.07 0.25
CA LYS A 143 8.74 -6.24 0.81
C LYS A 143 9.99 -5.85 1.56
#